data_AF-A6HYQ1-F1
#
_entry.id   AF-A6HYQ1-F1
#
_cell.length_a   1.000
_cell.length_b   1.000
_cell.length_c   1.000
_cell.angle_alpha   90.00
_cell.angle_beta   90.00
_cell.angle_gamma   90.00
#
_symmetry.space_group_name_H-M   'P 1'
#
loop_
_entity.id
_entity.type
_entity.pdbx_description
1 polymer ?
#
loop_
_entity_poly.entity_id
_entity_poly.type
_entity_poly.pdbx_seq_one_letter_code
_entity_poly.pdbx_strand_id
1 'polypeptide(L)'
;MCSLPGSRKPLLRVAVTGGTHGNEMCGVYLARYWLQNPGELQRPSFSAMPVLANPAATAACRRYIDRDLNRTFTLTFLGSTATPDDPYEVKRAQELNQLLGPKGTCQAFDFILDLHNTTANTGACLISEVSQNPFNLHLCHYLQGLGCLPDIFFPDPQLWSWAPSLRACCGLNCSPR
;
A
#
# COMPACT_ATOMS: atom_id res chain seq x y z
N MET A 1 -13.37 -33.96 8.74
CA MET A 1 -12.44 -33.54 9.82
C MET A 1 -12.10 -32.09 9.58
N CYS A 2 -12.68 -31.17 10.37
CA CYS A 2 -12.31 -29.76 10.30
C CYS A 2 -10.94 -29.61 10.95
N SER A 3 -9.93 -29.22 10.17
CA SER A 3 -8.63 -28.84 10.70
C SER A 3 -8.83 -27.72 11.74
N LEU A 4 -8.25 -27.90 12.93
CA LEU A 4 -8.20 -26.84 13.94
C LEU A 4 -7.61 -25.59 13.28
N PRO A 5 -8.21 -24.40 13.46
CA PRO A 5 -7.61 -23.18 12.94
C PRO A 5 -6.23 -23.04 13.59
N GLY A 6 -5.18 -23.11 12.77
CA GLY A 6 -3.81 -22.94 13.24
C GLY A 6 -3.66 -21.64 14.02
N SER A 7 -2.71 -21.62 14.97
CA SER A 7 -2.40 -20.44 15.78
C SER A 7 -2.34 -19.18 14.92
N ARG A 8 -3.26 -18.23 15.12
CA ARG A 8 -3.29 -16.95 14.39
C ARG A 8 -2.04 -16.16 14.76
N LYS A 9 -1.20 -15.83 13.77
CA LYS A 9 -0.08 -14.91 13.96
C LYS A 9 -0.61 -13.47 13.99
N PRO A 10 -0.27 -12.67 15.02
CA PRO A 10 -0.64 -11.26 15.04
C PRO A 10 0.12 -10.49 13.96
N LEU A 11 -0.51 -9.44 13.42
CA LEU A 11 0.17 -8.44 12.59
C LEU A 11 0.80 -7.42 13.52
N LEU A 12 2.13 -7.34 13.54
CA LEU A 12 2.87 -6.44 14.44
C LEU A 12 3.63 -5.37 13.64
N ARG A 13 4.12 -5.73 12.46
CA ARG A 13 4.82 -4.84 11.53
C ARG A 13 3.87 -4.41 10.44
N VAL A 14 3.17 -3.31 10.69
CA VAL A 14 2.19 -2.73 9.77
C VAL A 14 2.72 -1.39 9.25
N ALA A 15 2.59 -1.14 7.95
CA ALA A 15 2.88 0.16 7.36
C ALA A 15 1.66 0.74 6.65
N VAL A 16 1.58 2.08 6.62
CA VAL A 16 0.64 2.82 5.78
C VAL A 16 1.45 3.69 4.85
N THR A 17 1.40 3.39 3.55
CA THR A 17 2.10 4.15 2.52
C THR A 17 1.15 5.14 1.85
N GLY A 18 1.63 6.36 1.64
CA GLY A 18 0.94 7.37 0.87
C GLY A 18 1.89 8.06 -0.10
N GLY A 19 1.35 8.65 -1.16
CA GLY A 19 2.17 9.29 -2.19
C GLY A 19 3.02 8.31 -2.98
N THR A 20 2.55 7.07 -3.18
CA THR A 20 3.14 6.14 -4.17
C THR A 20 3.11 6.76 -5.56
N HIS A 21 1.99 7.42 -5.88
CA HIS A 21 1.93 8.44 -6.92
C HIS A 21 1.86 9.82 -6.29
N GLY A 22 2.78 10.71 -6.65
CA GLY A 22 2.97 11.99 -5.96
C GLY A 22 1.87 13.04 -6.18
N ASN A 23 0.91 12.77 -7.07
CA ASN A 23 -0.25 13.63 -7.36
C ASN A 23 -1.58 13.07 -6.78
N GLU A 24 -1.53 12.01 -5.98
CA GLU A 24 -2.70 11.42 -5.32
C GLU A 24 -2.80 11.94 -3.87
N MET A 25 -3.52 13.06 -3.73
CA MET A 25 -3.34 13.98 -2.61
C MET A 25 -3.80 13.42 -1.24
N CYS A 26 -4.79 12.54 -1.18
CA CYS A 26 -5.24 11.99 0.11
C CYS A 26 -4.11 11.23 0.79
N GLY A 27 -3.46 10.31 0.08
CA GLY A 27 -2.33 9.55 0.60
C GLY A 27 -1.14 10.44 0.93
N VAL A 28 -0.84 11.42 0.06
CA VAL A 28 0.27 12.38 0.29
C VAL A 28 0.09 13.16 1.59
N TYR A 29 -1.07 13.77 1.81
CA TYR A 29 -1.30 14.59 2.99
C TYR A 29 -1.43 13.75 4.26
N LEU A 30 -2.09 12.60 4.21
CA LEU A 30 -2.19 11.69 5.36
C LEU A 30 -0.81 11.16 5.78
N ALA A 31 0.03 10.74 4.84
CA ALA A 31 1.39 10.30 5.15
C ALA A 31 2.21 11.42 5.81
N ARG A 32 2.17 12.65 5.27
CA ARG A 32 2.84 13.81 5.86
C ARG A 32 2.31 14.14 7.25
N TYR A 33 1.00 14.09 7.43
CA TYR A 33 0.35 14.36 8.71
C TYR A 33 0.74 13.34 9.77
N TRP A 34 0.66 12.04 9.47
CA TRP A 34 0.99 10.98 10.43
C TRP A 34 2.51 10.87 10.70
N LEU A 35 3.37 11.32 9.79
CA LEU A 35 4.81 11.46 10.08
C LEU A 35 5.08 12.48 11.20
N GLN A 36 4.24 13.51 11.33
CA GLN A 36 4.32 14.50 12.41
C GLN A 36 3.45 14.10 13.62
N ASN A 37 2.37 13.36 13.38
CA ASN A 37 1.36 12.99 14.37
C ASN A 37 1.13 11.46 14.39
N PRO A 38 2.15 10.65 14.76
CA PRO A 38 2.05 9.19 14.65
C PRO A 38 1.09 8.54 15.65
N GLY A 39 0.63 9.28 16.67
CA GLY A 39 -0.29 8.78 17.70
C GLY A 39 -1.60 8.22 17.14
N GLU A 40 -2.09 8.75 16.01
CA GLU A 40 -3.33 8.28 15.38
C GLU A 40 -3.21 6.86 14.79
N LEU A 41 -1.97 6.42 14.52
CA LEU A 41 -1.65 5.09 13.99
C LEU A 41 -1.31 4.07 15.08
N GLN A 42 -1.38 4.46 16.36
CA GLN A 42 -1.14 3.56 17.48
C GLN A 42 -2.40 2.76 17.83
N ARG A 43 -2.22 1.46 18.04
CA ARG A 43 -3.24 0.54 18.55
C ARG A 43 -2.65 -0.24 19.74
N PRO A 44 -3.47 -0.85 20.61
CA PRO A 44 -2.96 -1.57 21.77
C PRO A 44 -1.94 -2.68 21.44
N SER A 45 -2.07 -3.33 20.29
CA SER A 45 -1.20 -4.45 19.89
C SER A 45 -0.10 -4.09 18.90
N PHE A 46 -0.18 -2.96 18.21
CA PHE A 46 0.82 -2.53 17.22
C PHE A 46 0.74 -1.03 16.95
N SER A 47 1.78 -0.46 16.34
CA SER A 47 1.74 0.90 15.78
C SER A 47 2.07 0.83 14.30
N ALA A 48 1.21 1.38 13.45
CA ALA A 48 1.50 1.41 12.02
C ALA A 48 2.54 2.49 11.69
N MET A 49 3.49 2.16 10.82
CA MET A 49 4.52 3.09 10.36
C MET A 49 4.01 3.88 9.14
N PRO A 50 3.87 5.22 9.23
CA PRO A 50 3.55 6.04 8.07
C PRO A 50 4.77 6.19 7.16
N VAL A 51 4.56 6.08 5.85
CA VAL A 51 5.64 6.19 4.86
C VAL A 51 5.20 7.05 3.68
N LEU A 52 6.00 8.06 3.35
CA LEU A 52 5.88 8.77 2.07
C LEU A 52 6.63 7.98 0.99
N ALA A 53 5.89 7.31 0.11
CA ALA A 53 6.47 6.31 -0.79
C ALA A 53 7.29 6.92 -1.93
N ASN A 54 6.84 8.00 -2.57
CA ASN A 54 7.60 8.70 -3.62
C ASN A 54 7.84 10.18 -3.26
N PRO A 55 8.88 10.50 -2.45
CA PRO A 55 9.14 11.87 -2.02
C PRO A 55 9.40 12.85 -3.17
N ALA A 56 10.18 12.45 -4.19
CA ALA A 56 10.52 13.35 -5.30
C ALA A 56 9.30 13.64 -6.18
N ALA A 57 8.52 12.62 -6.57
CA ALA A 57 7.30 12.83 -7.35
C ALA A 57 6.26 13.62 -6.55
N THR A 58 6.17 13.40 -5.23
CA THR A 58 5.31 14.19 -4.34
C THR A 58 5.74 15.65 -4.30
N ALA A 59 7.04 15.94 -4.18
CA ALA A 59 7.55 17.30 -4.20
C ALA A 59 7.26 18.00 -5.54
N ALA A 60 7.32 17.25 -6.65
CA ALA A 60 6.98 17.75 -7.98
C ALA A 60 5.46 17.78 -8.28
N CYS A 61 4.61 17.26 -7.38
CA CYS A 61 3.18 17.04 -7.61
C CYS A 61 2.90 16.27 -8.93
N ARG A 62 3.67 15.21 -9.17
CA ARG A 62 3.58 14.35 -10.37
C ARG A 62 3.31 12.92 -9.97
N ARG A 63 2.75 12.15 -10.90
CA ARG A 63 2.53 10.70 -10.70
C ARG A 63 3.84 9.97 -10.39
N TYR A 64 4.89 10.26 -11.16
CA TYR A 64 6.24 9.75 -11.00
C TYR A 64 7.26 10.73 -11.61
N ILE A 65 8.55 10.50 -11.38
CA ILE A 65 9.67 11.22 -12.01
C ILE A 65 10.09 10.54 -13.31
N ASP A 66 10.58 9.30 -13.24
CA ASP A 66 11.12 8.59 -14.41
C ASP A 66 10.22 7.43 -14.85
N ARG A 67 9.65 6.67 -13.90
CA ARG A 67 8.67 5.62 -14.19
C ARG A 67 7.69 5.39 -13.06
N ASP A 68 6.60 4.71 -13.36
CA ASP A 68 5.60 4.38 -12.35
C ASP A 68 6.19 3.51 -11.21
N LEU A 69 6.32 4.06 -9.99
CA LEU A 69 6.82 3.38 -8.79
C LEU A 69 6.02 2.11 -8.51
N ASN A 70 4.74 2.10 -8.84
CA ASN A 70 3.87 0.97 -8.61
C ASN A 70 4.10 -0.20 -9.60
N ARG A 71 5.10 -0.09 -10.46
CA ARG A 71 5.54 -1.10 -11.44
C ARG A 71 7.00 -1.51 -11.26
N THR A 72 7.66 -1.04 -10.19
CA THR A 72 9.10 -1.28 -9.97
C THR A 72 9.42 -2.29 -8.86
N PHE A 73 8.42 -2.95 -8.27
CA PHE A 73 8.61 -3.92 -7.18
C PHE A 73 8.68 -5.38 -7.67
N THR A 74 9.10 -5.62 -8.90
CA THR A 74 9.41 -6.97 -9.38
C THR A 74 10.70 -7.46 -8.74
N LEU A 75 10.84 -8.78 -8.51
CA LEU A 75 12.10 -9.32 -7.95
C LEU A 75 13.32 -8.98 -8.83
N THR A 76 13.12 -8.81 -10.14
CA THR A 76 14.14 -8.35 -11.08
C THR A 76 14.65 -6.95 -10.75
N PHE A 77 13.78 -5.95 -10.56
CA PHE A 77 14.20 -4.59 -10.19
C PHE A 77 14.75 -4.52 -8.76
N LEU A 78 14.20 -5.32 -7.85
CA LEU A 78 14.63 -5.32 -6.45
C LEU A 78 15.97 -6.03 -6.23
N GLY A 79 16.31 -6.99 -7.09
CA GLY A 79 17.56 -7.74 -7.05
C GLY A 79 18.65 -7.23 -8.01
N SER A 80 18.37 -6.23 -8.84
CA SER A 80 19.36 -5.68 -9.76
C SER A 80 20.40 -4.83 -9.03
N THR A 81 21.66 -4.92 -9.45
CA THR A 81 22.73 -4.05 -8.96
C THR A 81 22.44 -2.60 -9.33
N ALA A 82 22.41 -1.70 -8.35
CA ALA A 82 22.13 -0.29 -8.56
C ALA A 82 23.19 0.36 -9.46
N THR A 83 22.74 1.10 -10.48
CA THR A 83 23.58 1.90 -11.35
C THR A 83 23.23 3.39 -11.25
N PRO A 84 24.17 4.32 -11.52
CA PRO A 84 23.88 5.76 -11.53
C PRO A 84 22.77 6.14 -12.51
N ASP A 85 22.63 5.40 -13.61
CA ASP A 85 21.67 5.68 -14.67
C ASP A 85 20.29 5.03 -14.44
N ASP A 86 20.11 4.28 -13.34
CA ASP A 86 18.81 3.67 -13.06
C ASP A 86 17.73 4.74 -12.82
N PRO A 87 16.49 4.51 -13.31
CA PRO A 87 15.36 5.38 -13.04
C PRO A 87 15.19 5.61 -11.53
N TYR A 88 14.83 6.83 -11.15
CA TYR A 88 14.62 7.21 -9.75
C TYR A 88 13.70 6.23 -9.00
N GLU A 89 12.58 5.83 -9.59
CA GLU A 89 11.65 4.89 -8.94
C GLU A 89 12.16 3.45 -8.80
N VAL A 90 13.20 3.04 -9.55
CA VAL A 90 13.87 1.74 -9.33
C VAL A 90 14.72 1.83 -8.06
N LYS A 91 15.54 2.87 -7.94
CA LYS A 91 16.33 3.15 -6.73
C LYS A 91 15.41 3.28 -5.50
N ARG A 92 14.31 4.02 -5.65
CA ARG A 92 13.32 4.19 -4.57
C ARG A 92 12.63 2.89 -4.19
N ALA A 93 12.33 2.01 -5.14
CA ALA A 93 11.77 0.69 -4.84
C ALA A 93 12.74 -0.20 -4.07
N GLN A 94 14.04 -0.12 -4.36
CA GLN A 94 15.07 -0.83 -3.59
C GLN A 94 15.16 -0.32 -2.15
N GLU A 95 15.13 1.01 -1.93
CA GLU A 95 15.06 1.60 -0.58
C GLU A 95 13.83 1.13 0.19
N LEU A 96 12.65 1.16 -0.45
CA LEU A 96 11.40 0.69 0.17
C LEU A 96 11.43 -0.82 0.45
N ASN A 97 12.10 -1.61 -0.40
CA ASN A 97 12.28 -3.04 -0.17
C ASN A 97 13.25 -3.35 0.97
N GLN A 98 14.25 -2.50 1.22
CA GLN A 98 15.10 -2.61 2.40
C GLN A 98 14.33 -2.23 3.68
N LEU A 99 13.45 -1.22 3.60
CA LEU A 99 12.66 -0.75 4.74
C LEU A 99 11.50 -1.70 5.10
N LEU A 100 10.74 -2.13 4.10
CA LEU A 100 9.45 -2.83 4.26
C LEU A 100 9.51 -4.32 3.88
N GLY A 101 10.55 -4.71 3.15
CA GLY A 101 10.83 -6.09 2.77
C GLY A 101 11.94 -6.71 3.64
N PRO A 102 12.86 -7.51 3.06
CA PRO A 102 12.93 -7.85 1.64
C PRO A 102 11.73 -8.67 1.16
N LYS A 103 11.20 -8.34 -0.03
CA LYS A 103 10.03 -8.99 -0.63
C LYS A 103 10.22 -10.51 -0.73
N GLY A 104 9.21 -11.26 -0.29
CA GLY A 104 9.21 -12.72 -0.32
C GLY A 104 9.99 -13.39 0.83
N THR A 105 10.48 -12.62 1.81
CA THR A 105 11.20 -13.13 2.98
C THR A 105 10.38 -12.99 4.26
N CYS A 106 10.74 -13.72 5.32
CA CYS A 106 10.07 -13.62 6.63
C CYS A 106 10.40 -12.31 7.38
N GLN A 107 11.37 -11.54 6.90
CA GLN A 107 11.71 -10.21 7.41
C GLN A 107 10.85 -9.10 6.80
N ALA A 108 9.99 -9.39 5.80
CA ALA A 108 9.04 -8.40 5.30
C ALA A 108 8.05 -7.96 6.39
N PHE A 109 7.46 -6.79 6.21
CA PHE A 109 6.33 -6.35 7.02
C PHE A 109 5.15 -7.31 6.84
N ASP A 110 4.37 -7.46 7.92
CA ASP A 110 3.24 -8.39 7.94
C ASP A 110 2.09 -7.89 7.05
N PHE A 111 1.91 -6.57 6.99
CA PHE A 111 0.85 -5.94 6.20
C PHE A 111 1.20 -4.50 5.82
N ILE A 112 0.92 -4.12 4.58
CA ILE A 112 1.03 -2.74 4.12
C ILE A 112 -0.28 -2.27 3.50
N LEU A 113 -0.79 -1.14 3.98
CA LEU A 113 -1.92 -0.44 3.40
C LEU A 113 -1.41 0.71 2.54
N ASP A 114 -1.61 0.63 1.22
CA ASP A 114 -1.15 1.64 0.27
C ASP A 114 -2.31 2.53 -0.19
N LEU A 115 -2.23 3.83 0.08
CA LEU A 115 -3.31 4.78 -0.17
C LEU A 115 -3.20 5.40 -1.56
N HIS A 116 -4.29 5.30 -2.33
CA HIS A 116 -4.39 5.79 -3.70
C HIS A 116 -5.64 6.66 -3.90
N ASN A 117 -5.59 7.51 -4.92
CA ASN A 117 -6.73 8.21 -5.47
C ASN A 117 -6.91 7.85 -6.94
N THR A 118 -8.14 7.96 -7.43
CA THR A 118 -8.42 7.85 -8.87
C THR A 118 -9.41 8.93 -9.29
N THR A 119 -9.28 9.37 -10.54
CA THR A 119 -10.25 10.26 -11.20
C THR A 119 -11.52 9.53 -11.61
N ALA A 120 -11.50 8.19 -11.63
CA ALA A 120 -12.70 7.39 -11.84
C ALA A 120 -13.64 7.45 -10.63
N ASN A 121 -14.94 7.38 -10.89
CA ASN A 121 -15.98 7.40 -9.84
C ASN A 121 -16.12 6.05 -9.15
N THR A 122 -15.06 5.61 -8.46
CA THR A 122 -14.99 4.30 -7.79
C THR A 122 -15.57 4.30 -6.38
N GLY A 123 -15.84 5.48 -5.79
CA GLY A 123 -16.14 5.58 -4.37
C GLY A 123 -14.97 5.10 -3.52
N ALA A 124 -15.26 4.43 -2.41
CA ALA A 124 -14.25 3.69 -1.65
C ALA A 124 -14.02 2.33 -2.31
N CYS A 125 -12.76 1.94 -2.53
CA CYS A 125 -12.44 0.66 -3.15
C CYS A 125 -11.17 0.06 -2.53
N LEU A 126 -11.18 -1.25 -2.28
CA LEU A 126 -10.00 -2.01 -1.90
C LEU A 126 -9.48 -2.80 -3.10
N ILE A 127 -8.19 -2.70 -3.39
CA ILE A 127 -7.55 -3.50 -4.45
C ILE A 127 -6.59 -4.50 -3.81
N SER A 128 -6.86 -5.79 -4.01
CA SER A 128 -6.06 -6.90 -3.47
C SER A 128 -5.37 -7.67 -4.61
N GLU A 129 -4.04 -7.74 -4.60
CA GLU A 129 -3.27 -8.48 -5.61
C GLU A 129 -3.46 -10.01 -5.47
N VAL A 130 -3.65 -10.50 -4.24
CA VAL A 130 -3.92 -11.92 -3.99
C VAL A 130 -5.43 -12.15 -4.04
N SER A 131 -5.89 -12.84 -5.08
CA SER A 131 -7.28 -13.29 -5.19
C SER A 131 -7.62 -14.18 -4.00
N GLN A 132 -8.82 -13.98 -3.43
CA GLN A 132 -9.35 -14.82 -2.35
C GLN A 132 -8.50 -14.88 -1.07
N ASN A 133 -7.65 -13.89 -0.80
CA ASN A 133 -6.99 -13.79 0.51
C ASN A 133 -8.06 -13.61 1.61
N PRO A 134 -8.23 -14.57 2.55
CA PRO A 134 -9.32 -14.52 3.53
C PRO A 134 -9.24 -13.29 4.45
N PHE A 135 -8.02 -12.86 4.82
CA PHE A 135 -7.83 -11.68 5.66
C PHE A 135 -8.31 -10.42 4.95
N ASN A 136 -7.95 -10.21 3.67
CA ASN A 136 -8.38 -9.03 2.90
C ASN A 136 -9.90 -9.02 2.67
N LEU A 137 -10.49 -10.20 2.43
CA LEU A 137 -11.95 -10.34 2.29
C LEU A 137 -12.68 -10.01 3.61
N HIS A 138 -12.19 -10.53 4.73
CA HIS A 138 -12.75 -10.21 6.05
C HIS A 138 -12.57 -8.73 6.41
N LEU A 139 -11.45 -8.11 6.04
CA LEU A 139 -11.24 -6.67 6.20
C LEU A 139 -12.25 -5.86 5.38
N CYS A 140 -12.46 -6.21 4.12
CA CYS A 140 -13.49 -5.58 3.29
C CYS A 140 -14.88 -5.71 3.92
N HIS A 141 -15.25 -6.93 4.35
CA HIS A 141 -16.52 -7.18 5.01
C HIS A 141 -16.67 -6.40 6.32
N TYR A 142 -15.60 -6.28 7.11
CA TYR A 142 -15.60 -5.49 8.33
C TYR A 142 -15.88 -4.00 8.05
N LEU A 143 -15.24 -3.42 7.03
CA LEU A 143 -15.49 -2.04 6.62
C LEU A 143 -16.93 -1.84 6.12
N GLN A 144 -17.47 -2.81 5.38
CA GLN A 144 -18.88 -2.83 4.96
C GLN A 144 -19.84 -2.80 6.15
N GLY A 145 -19.54 -3.56 7.21
CA GLY A 145 -20.30 -3.56 8.45
C GLY A 145 -20.25 -2.25 9.24
N LEU A 146 -19.20 -1.44 9.03
CA LEU A 146 -19.07 -0.10 9.65
C LEU A 146 -19.81 1.01 8.87
N GLY A 147 -20.49 0.67 7.77
CA GLY A 147 -21.16 1.64 6.91
C GLY A 147 -20.25 2.33 5.91
N CYS A 148 -18.96 1.98 5.86
CA CYS A 148 -18.15 2.26 4.68
C CYS A 148 -18.67 1.33 3.57
N LEU A 149 -18.87 1.79 2.34
CA LEU A 149 -19.30 0.92 1.24
C LEU A 149 -18.13 0.62 0.27
N PRO A 150 -17.02 -0.03 0.71
CA PRO A 150 -15.97 -0.35 -0.23
C PRO A 150 -16.35 -1.55 -1.09
N ASP A 151 -16.11 -1.43 -2.39
CA ASP A 151 -16.03 -2.57 -3.30
C ASP A 151 -14.60 -3.15 -3.27
N ILE A 152 -14.46 -4.48 -3.35
CA ILE A 152 -13.15 -5.13 -3.49
C ILE A 152 -12.90 -5.53 -4.94
N PHE A 153 -11.78 -5.07 -5.49
CA PHE A 153 -11.34 -5.37 -6.84
C PHE A 153 -10.08 -6.25 -6.81
N PHE A 154 -10.07 -7.27 -7.65
CA PHE A 154 -8.92 -8.15 -7.87
C PHE A 154 -8.38 -7.86 -9.28
N PRO A 155 -7.24 -7.17 -9.41
CA PRO A 155 -6.63 -6.94 -10.71
C PRO A 155 -6.01 -8.25 -11.22
N ASP A 156 -5.70 -8.29 -12.52
CA ASP A 156 -4.95 -9.41 -13.12
C ASP A 156 -3.61 -9.62 -12.35
N PRO A 157 -3.07 -10.83 -12.17
CA PRO A 157 -1.83 -11.01 -11.41
C PRO A 157 -0.58 -10.34 -12.05
N GLN A 158 -0.59 -10.00 -13.34
CA GLN A 158 0.63 -9.67 -14.08
C GLN A 158 1.07 -8.19 -14.03
N LEU A 159 0.24 -7.24 -13.58
CA LEU A 159 0.55 -5.80 -13.73
C LEU A 159 0.82 -5.04 -12.42
N TRP A 160 0.87 -5.68 -11.25
CA TRP A 160 0.95 -4.98 -9.96
C TRP A 160 1.79 -5.78 -8.96
N SER A 161 2.70 -5.12 -8.23
CA SER A 161 3.85 -5.83 -7.62
C SER A 161 4.16 -5.47 -6.17
N TRP A 162 3.18 -5.08 -5.36
CA TRP A 162 3.44 -4.79 -3.96
C TRP A 162 2.80 -5.88 -3.10
N ALA A 163 3.55 -6.94 -2.80
CA ALA A 163 3.11 -8.03 -1.94
C ALA A 163 3.96 -8.07 -0.66
N PRO A 164 3.36 -8.10 0.55
CA PRO A 164 1.91 -8.18 0.86
C PRO A 164 1.28 -6.79 1.10
N SER A 165 0.86 -6.06 0.06
CA SER A 165 0.01 -4.88 0.23
C SER A 165 -1.47 -5.15 -0.06
N LEU A 166 -2.30 -4.37 0.61
CA LEU A 166 -3.66 -4.04 0.18
C LEU A 166 -3.68 -2.57 -0.18
N ARG A 167 -4.31 -2.20 -1.28
CA ARG A 167 -4.47 -0.78 -1.64
C ARG A 167 -5.86 -0.32 -1.26
N ALA A 168 -5.95 0.89 -0.71
CA ALA A 168 -7.20 1.59 -0.54
C ALA A 168 -7.26 2.76 -1.52
N CYS A 169 -8.22 2.72 -2.43
CA CYS A 169 -8.50 3.75 -3.40
C CYS A 169 -9.72 4.57 -2.95
N CYS A 170 -9.62 5.90 -3.05
CA CYS A 170 -10.76 6.80 -2.92
C CYS A 170 -10.94 7.60 -4.21
N GLY A 171 -12.13 7.50 -4.83
CA GLY A 171 -12.53 8.34 -5.96
C GLY A 171 -12.82 9.78 -5.51
N LEU A 172 -12.35 10.77 -6.27
CA LEU A 172 -12.44 12.19 -5.91
C LEU A 172 -13.87 12.77 -5.87
N ASN A 173 -14.90 12.00 -6.26
CA ASN A 173 -16.31 12.39 -6.20
C ASN A 173 -17.05 11.73 -5.03
N CYS A 174 -16.55 11.91 -3.80
CA CYS A 174 -17.40 11.74 -2.62
C CYS A 174 -18.37 12.92 -2.53
N SER A 175 -19.44 12.91 -3.32
CA SER A 175 -20.61 13.73 -3.00
C SER A 175 -21.14 13.26 -1.65
N PRO A 176 -21.38 14.15 -0.68
CA PRO A 176 -22.18 13.78 0.48
C PRO A 176 -23.54 13.32 -0.08
N ARG A 177 -23.93 12.08 0.23
CA ARG A 177 -25.34 11.71 0.21
C ARG A 177 -25.85 11.79 1.63
#